data_AF-A0AAE3ZJJ9-F1
#
_entry.id   AF-A0AAE3ZJJ9-F1
#
_cell.length_a   1.000
_cell.length_b   1.000
_cell.length_c   1.000
_cell.angle_alpha   90.00
_cell.angle_beta   90.00
_cell.angle_gamma   90.00
#
_symmetry.space_group_name_H-M   'P 1'
#
loop_
_entity.id
_entity.type
_entity.pdbx_description
1 polymer ?
#
loop_
_entity_poly.entity_id
_entity_poly.type
_entity_poly.pdbx_seq_one_letter_code
_entity_poly.pdbx_strand_id
1 'polypeptide(L)'
;MTAVPGQVANMIDLICDRCGDVLSCRADHLRDLEVVWPLLTDQGWAGSPFATGQHACPGCAVGQLREPSTAAAATWPVRKHIPRDVALRQDPHAAIVEVTGDIDRLLVSTIQAALGRAAALHRNIALDLSAVELVDPIGLSVLVRGHMRARKRGGHLCLAAPSRFVLTVLHTMRLDDALPVFDDLRSALTWLAAHPPAPRQRSS
;
A
#
# COMPACT_ATOMS: atom_id res chain seq x y z
N MET A 1 15.32 -9.34 7.51
CA MET A 1 15.73 -9.26 8.93
C MET A 1 15.08 -10.43 9.61
N THR A 2 15.87 -11.26 10.28
CA THR A 2 15.34 -12.23 11.25
C THR A 2 15.56 -11.63 12.64
N ALA A 3 14.46 -11.34 13.34
CA ALA A 3 14.50 -10.96 14.75
C ALA A 3 14.28 -12.21 15.58
N VAL A 4 15.28 -12.58 16.41
CA VAL A 4 15.19 -13.73 17.31
C VAL A 4 15.28 -13.27 18.76
N PRO A 5 14.62 -13.97 19.70
CA PRO A 5 14.84 -13.71 21.12
C PRO A 5 16.33 -13.83 21.46
N GLY A 6 16.89 -12.79 22.09
CA GLY A 6 18.29 -12.76 22.47
C GLY A 6 18.59 -13.71 23.64
N GLN A 7 19.86 -14.04 23.83
CA GLN A 7 20.33 -14.93 24.90
C GLN A 7 20.08 -14.37 26.32
N VAL A 8 19.89 -13.05 26.43
CA VAL A 8 19.60 -12.35 27.69
C VAL A 8 18.11 -12.00 27.72
N ALA A 9 17.46 -12.20 28.88
CA ALA A 9 16.05 -11.88 29.06
C ALA A 9 15.77 -10.42 28.70
N ASN A 10 14.69 -10.18 27.94
CA ASN A 10 14.29 -8.86 27.44
C ASN A 10 15.28 -8.24 26.43
N MET A 11 16.04 -9.07 25.71
CA MET A 11 16.82 -8.66 24.53
C MET A 11 16.28 -9.37 23.28
N ILE A 12 16.41 -8.71 22.13
CA ILE A 12 16.13 -9.24 20.80
C ILE A 12 17.39 -9.05 19.96
N ASP A 13 17.76 -10.11 19.25
CA ASP A 13 18.89 -10.10 18.33
C ASP A 13 18.37 -9.90 16.91
N LEU A 14 18.90 -8.88 16.26
CA LEU A 14 18.60 -8.53 14.87
C LEU A 14 19.73 -9.00 13.98
N ILE A 15 19.42 -9.92 13.06
CA ILE A 15 20.42 -10.56 12.21
C ILE A 15 20.35 -9.97 10.80
N CYS A 16 21.50 -9.52 10.29
CA CYS A 16 21.66 -9.06 8.90
C CYS A 16 21.47 -10.23 7.92
N ASP A 17 20.60 -10.08 6.93
CA ASP A 17 20.29 -11.16 5.97
C ASP A 17 21.45 -11.44 4.99
N ARG A 18 22.47 -10.55 4.95
CA ARG A 18 23.59 -10.64 4.01
C ARG A 18 24.87 -11.19 4.63
N CYS A 19 25.31 -10.65 5.77
CA CYS A 19 26.57 -11.04 6.41
C CYS A 19 26.38 -11.83 7.71
N GLY A 20 25.16 -11.87 8.26
CA GLY A 20 24.89 -12.52 9.54
C GLY A 20 25.32 -11.70 10.77
N ASP A 21 25.75 -10.45 10.62
CA ASP A 21 26.04 -9.57 11.76
C ASP A 21 24.80 -9.44 12.66
N VAL A 22 25.05 -9.50 13.96
CA VAL A 22 24.02 -9.49 14.99
C VAL A 22 24.09 -8.20 15.78
N LEU A 23 22.96 -7.50 15.87
CA LEU A 23 22.76 -6.37 16.77
C LEU A 23 21.76 -6.76 17.85
N SER A 24 22.21 -6.75 19.10
CA SER A 24 21.34 -6.99 20.25
C SER A 24 20.73 -5.69 20.74
N CYS A 25 19.40 -5.62 20.83
CA CYS A 25 18.67 -4.48 21.36
C CYS A 25 17.69 -4.92 22.46
N ARG A 26 17.34 -4.02 23.37
CA ARG A 26 16.43 -4.33 24.47
C ARG A 26 14.97 -4.35 24.00
N ALA A 27 14.21 -5.38 24.40
CA ALA A 27 12.84 -5.62 23.98
C ALA A 27 11.82 -4.61 24.54
N ASP A 28 12.18 -3.84 25.57
CA ASP A 28 11.41 -2.70 26.06
C ASP A 28 11.31 -1.55 25.04
N HIS A 29 12.22 -1.47 24.08
CA HIS A 29 12.13 -0.59 22.90
C HIS A 29 11.36 -1.20 21.72
N LEU A 30 10.92 -2.46 21.83
CA LEU A 30 10.22 -3.23 20.79
C LEU A 30 8.75 -3.54 21.14
N ARG A 31 8.19 -2.91 22.18
CA ARG A 31 6.80 -3.15 22.60
C ARG A 31 5.75 -2.71 21.58
N ASP A 32 6.13 -1.85 20.63
CA ASP A 32 5.39 -1.64 19.39
C ASP A 32 6.15 -2.31 18.24
N LEU A 33 5.61 -3.43 17.76
CA LEU A 33 6.05 -4.08 16.51
C LEU A 33 5.89 -3.18 15.27
N GLU A 34 5.32 -1.96 15.43
CA GLU A 34 5.18 -0.91 14.43
C GLU A 34 6.34 0.12 14.37
N VAL A 35 7.27 0.15 15.34
CA VAL A 35 8.27 1.26 15.46
C VAL A 35 9.72 0.78 15.55
N VAL A 36 10.05 -0.40 15.00
CA VAL A 36 11.44 -0.86 14.96
C VAL A 36 12.26 -0.08 13.92
N TRP A 37 11.61 0.34 12.83
CA TRP A 37 12.30 0.93 11.68
C TRP A 37 13.01 2.26 11.97
N PRO A 38 12.39 3.23 12.67
CA PRO A 38 13.04 4.51 12.98
C PRO A 38 14.35 4.35 13.79
N LEU A 39 14.34 3.46 14.80
CA LEU A 39 15.50 3.15 15.64
C LEU A 39 16.66 2.49 14.85
N LEU A 40 16.34 1.74 13.80
CA LEU A 40 17.35 1.07 12.96
C LEU A 40 17.99 2.02 11.95
N THR A 41 17.22 2.96 11.39
CA THR A 41 17.77 4.04 10.55
C THR A 41 18.75 4.93 11.32
N ASP A 42 18.48 5.23 12.59
CA ASP A 42 19.40 6.02 13.44
C ASP A 42 20.75 5.31 13.69
N GLN A 43 20.81 4.00 13.52
CA GLN A 43 22.02 3.19 13.60
C GLN A 43 22.64 2.88 12.22
N GLY A 44 22.17 3.53 11.15
CA GLY A 44 22.73 3.43 9.80
C GLY A 44 22.32 2.19 9.01
N TRP A 45 21.26 1.48 9.40
CA TRP A 45 20.75 0.30 8.67
C TRP A 45 19.83 0.69 7.50
N ALA A 46 19.82 -0.12 6.44
CA ALA A 46 19.02 0.09 5.22
C ALA A 46 18.17 -1.14 4.86
N GLY A 47 16.96 -0.94 4.32
CA GLY A 47 16.00 -2.02 4.05
C GLY A 47 14.52 -1.61 4.10
N SER A 48 13.63 -2.61 4.23
CA SER A 48 12.17 -2.42 4.30
C SER A 48 11.72 -2.10 5.74
N PRO A 49 10.78 -1.16 5.96
CA PRO A 49 10.19 -0.93 7.29
C PRO A 49 9.35 -2.11 7.79
N PHE A 50 8.95 -3.01 6.88
CA PHE A 50 8.20 -4.20 7.20
C PHE A 50 9.18 -5.36 7.45
N ALA A 51 8.83 -6.27 8.36
CA ALA A 51 9.61 -7.49 8.64
C ALA A 51 9.75 -8.44 7.42
N THR A 52 9.20 -8.05 6.27
CA THR A 52 9.29 -8.71 4.98
C THR A 52 10.11 -7.85 4.00
N GLY A 53 11.24 -8.41 3.53
CA GLY A 53 12.20 -7.77 2.63
C GLY A 53 13.65 -8.13 3.00
N GLN A 54 14.62 -7.73 2.16
CA GLN A 54 16.05 -7.84 2.50
C GLN A 54 16.49 -6.64 3.34
N HIS A 55 17.24 -6.89 4.42
CA HIS A 55 17.78 -5.85 5.31
C HIS A 55 19.30 -5.99 5.45
N ALA A 56 20.01 -4.86 5.48
CA ALA A 56 21.47 -4.82 5.51
C ALA A 56 22.01 -3.98 6.68
N CYS A 57 23.06 -4.49 7.35
CA CYS A 57 23.81 -3.76 8.36
C CYS A 57 24.57 -2.55 7.75
N PRO A 58 25.05 -1.59 8.56
CA PRO A 58 25.72 -0.39 8.07
C PRO A 58 26.95 -0.73 7.21
N GLY A 59 27.70 -1.78 7.55
CA GLY A 59 28.81 -2.26 6.72
C GLY A 59 28.35 -2.79 5.35
N CYS A 60 27.27 -3.56 5.31
CA CYS A 60 26.69 -4.07 4.07
C CYS A 60 25.96 -2.98 3.25
N ALA A 61 25.45 -1.94 3.90
CA ALA A 61 24.78 -0.79 3.29
C ALA A 61 25.80 0.19 2.69
N VAL A 62 26.91 0.47 3.40
CA VAL A 62 28.00 1.33 2.92
C VAL A 62 28.77 0.68 1.76
N GLY A 63 28.83 -0.65 1.71
CA GLY A 63 29.38 -1.41 0.58
C GLY A 63 28.68 -1.17 -0.77
N GLN A 64 27.49 -0.55 -0.80
CA GLN A 64 26.72 -0.24 -2.02
C GLN A 64 26.99 1.16 -2.60
N LEU A 65 27.85 1.98 -1.99
CA LEU A 65 28.24 3.29 -2.54
C LEU A 65 29.46 3.24 -3.48
N ARG A 66 30.07 2.07 -3.70
CA ARG A 66 31.00 1.84 -4.82
C ARG A 66 30.23 1.18 -5.96
N GLU A 67 30.39 1.76 -7.15
CA GLU A 67 29.76 1.38 -8.41
C GLU A 67 29.71 -0.14 -8.69
N PRO A 68 28.72 -0.59 -9.48
CA PRO A 68 28.27 -1.98 -9.49
C PRO A 68 29.30 -2.91 -10.12
N SER A 69 29.74 -3.89 -9.34
CA SER A 69 30.46 -5.05 -9.86
C SER A 69 29.47 -5.96 -10.60
N THR A 70 29.61 -6.02 -11.92
CA THR A 70 28.98 -6.97 -12.83
C THR A 70 29.38 -8.42 -12.47
N ALA A 71 28.69 -9.05 -11.51
CA ALA A 71 28.47 -10.51 -11.47
C ALA A 71 27.69 -10.92 -10.21
N ALA A 72 26.37 -10.95 -10.37
CA ALA A 72 25.38 -11.83 -9.72
C ALA A 72 24.09 -11.02 -9.59
N ALA A 73 23.48 -10.75 -10.73
CA ALA A 73 22.11 -10.29 -10.76
C ALA A 73 21.26 -11.33 -10.03
N ALA A 74 20.86 -11.00 -8.80
CA ALA A 74 19.64 -11.54 -8.22
C ALA A 74 18.52 -11.12 -9.18
N THR A 75 18.31 -11.95 -10.19
CA THR A 75 17.25 -11.83 -11.17
C THR A 75 15.98 -12.14 -10.40
N TRP A 76 15.40 -11.10 -9.80
CA TRP A 76 13.95 -11.10 -9.70
C TRP A 76 13.47 -11.27 -11.15
N PRO A 77 12.67 -12.31 -11.48
CA PRO A 77 12.11 -12.40 -12.81
C PRO A 77 11.45 -11.05 -13.09
N VAL A 78 11.98 -10.34 -14.09
CA VAL A 78 11.28 -9.22 -14.71
C VAL A 78 9.95 -9.83 -15.13
N ARG A 79 8.90 -9.57 -14.35
CA ARG A 79 7.57 -10.04 -14.75
C ARG A 79 7.35 -9.41 -16.11
N LYS A 80 7.14 -10.25 -17.14
CA LYS A 80 6.71 -9.86 -18.49
C LYS A 80 5.77 -8.67 -18.38
N HIS A 81 5.90 -7.64 -19.22
CA HIS A 81 5.01 -6.47 -19.27
C HIS A 81 3.58 -6.84 -18.87
N ILE A 82 3.24 -6.65 -17.59
CA ILE A 82 1.88 -6.85 -17.12
C ILE A 82 1.13 -5.64 -17.68
N PRO A 83 0.05 -5.84 -18.45
CA PRO A 83 -0.77 -4.75 -18.94
C PRO A 83 -1.13 -3.85 -17.75
N ARG A 84 -0.82 -2.56 -17.87
CA ARG A 84 -1.21 -1.55 -16.91
C ARG A 84 -2.18 -0.62 -17.60
N ASP A 85 -3.39 -0.53 -17.08
CA ASP A 85 -4.40 0.36 -17.63
C ASP A 85 -5.32 0.87 -16.52
N VAL A 86 -5.89 2.05 -16.77
CA VAL A 86 -6.93 2.61 -15.92
C VAL A 86 -8.07 3.10 -16.80
N ALA A 87 -9.15 2.33 -16.83
CA ALA A 87 -10.34 2.66 -17.58
C ALA A 87 -11.37 3.37 -16.69
N LEU A 88 -12.21 4.19 -17.31
CA LEU A 88 -13.31 4.89 -16.65
C LEU A 88 -14.62 4.48 -17.32
N ARG A 89 -15.55 3.95 -16.54
CA ARG A 89 -16.90 3.61 -16.96
C ARG A 89 -17.92 4.38 -16.12
N GLN A 90 -19.11 4.57 -16.69
CA GLN A 90 -20.24 5.18 -16.01
C GLN A 90 -21.28 4.13 -15.67
N ASP A 91 -21.87 4.27 -14.49
CA ASP A 91 -23.02 3.53 -13.99
C ASP A 91 -24.07 4.55 -13.50
N PRO A 92 -25.38 4.24 -13.51
CA PRO A 92 -26.41 5.17 -13.04
C PRO A 92 -26.18 5.73 -11.63
N HIS A 93 -25.49 4.99 -10.76
CA HIS A 93 -25.29 5.35 -9.35
C HIS A 93 -23.83 5.63 -8.99
N ALA A 94 -22.88 5.47 -9.92
CA ALA A 94 -21.46 5.65 -9.66
C ALA A 94 -20.63 5.90 -10.92
N ALA A 95 -19.45 6.50 -10.75
CA ALA A 95 -18.37 6.35 -11.73
C ALA A 95 -17.50 5.14 -11.33
N ILE A 96 -17.21 4.26 -12.28
CA ILE A 96 -16.39 3.05 -12.05
C ILE A 96 -15.00 3.32 -12.62
N VAL A 97 -13.97 3.19 -11.79
CA VAL A 97 -12.57 3.24 -12.21
C VAL A 97 -12.02 1.82 -12.17
N GLU A 98 -11.71 1.25 -13.32
CA GLU A 98 -11.16 -0.10 -13.44
C GLU A 98 -9.64 -0.01 -13.49
N VAL A 99 -8.95 -0.72 -12.59
CA VAL A 99 -7.49 -0.71 -12.50
C VAL A 99 -6.96 -2.07 -12.90
N THR A 100 -6.08 -2.10 -13.91
CA THR A 100 -5.36 -3.30 -14.34
C THR A 100 -3.89 -3.14 -14.00
N GLY A 101 -3.32 -4.15 -13.33
CA GLY A 101 -1.93 -4.18 -12.90
C GLY A 101 -1.71 -3.64 -11.49
N ASP A 102 -0.54 -3.92 -10.94
CA ASP A 102 -0.20 -3.56 -9.56
C ASP A 102 -0.23 -2.04 -9.33
N ILE A 103 -0.76 -1.63 -8.17
CA ILE A 103 -0.79 -0.23 -7.78
C ILE A 103 0.56 0.15 -7.19
N ASP A 104 1.41 0.68 -8.06
CA ASP A 104 2.76 1.14 -7.76
C ASP A 104 2.96 2.62 -8.15
N ARG A 105 4.16 3.15 -7.92
CA ARG A 105 4.56 4.50 -8.34
C ARG A 105 4.27 4.82 -9.81
N LEU A 106 4.28 3.83 -10.71
CA LEU A 106 4.04 4.04 -12.14
C LEU A 106 2.55 4.23 -12.43
N LEU A 107 1.67 3.58 -11.66
CA LEU A 107 0.22 3.63 -11.88
C LEU A 107 -0.49 4.74 -11.09
N VAL A 108 0.12 5.21 -9.99
CA VAL A 108 -0.46 6.19 -9.06
C VAL A 108 -0.92 7.49 -9.74
N SER A 109 -0.12 8.06 -10.64
CA SER A 109 -0.49 9.30 -11.34
C SER A 109 -1.71 9.11 -12.25
N THR A 110 -1.77 7.97 -12.95
CA THR A 110 -2.90 7.60 -13.82
C THR A 110 -4.18 7.37 -13.01
N ILE A 111 -4.09 6.68 -11.87
CA ILE A 111 -5.23 6.48 -10.96
C ILE A 111 -5.70 7.83 -10.40
N GLN A 112 -4.79 8.72 -9.98
CA GLN A 112 -5.16 10.05 -9.50
C GLN A 112 -5.92 10.86 -10.55
N ALA A 113 -5.46 10.84 -11.81
CA ALA A 113 -6.12 11.51 -12.92
C ALA A 113 -7.50 10.89 -13.22
N ALA A 114 -7.61 9.56 -13.20
CA ALA A 114 -8.87 8.85 -13.39
C ALA A 114 -9.88 9.16 -12.27
N LEU A 115 -9.45 9.14 -11.00
CA LEU A 115 -10.29 9.54 -9.87
C LEU A 115 -10.74 11.00 -9.98
N GLY A 116 -9.89 11.88 -10.48
CA GLY A 116 -10.25 13.28 -10.76
C GLY A 116 -11.37 13.40 -11.79
N ARG A 117 -11.25 12.68 -12.91
CA ARG A 117 -12.28 12.62 -13.97
C ARG A 117 -13.56 11.96 -13.46
N ALA A 118 -13.46 10.82 -12.79
CA ALA A 118 -14.59 10.12 -12.17
C ALA A 118 -15.37 11.04 -11.23
N ALA A 119 -14.67 11.78 -10.37
CA ALA A 119 -15.28 12.67 -9.41
C ALA A 119 -15.93 13.92 -10.03
N ALA A 120 -15.62 14.24 -11.29
CA ALA A 120 -16.32 15.27 -12.06
C ALA A 120 -17.63 14.75 -12.66
N LEU A 121 -17.70 13.45 -12.96
CA LEU A 121 -18.88 12.78 -13.50
C LEU A 121 -19.88 12.40 -12.41
N HIS A 122 -19.40 11.91 -11.27
CA HIS A 122 -20.25 11.39 -10.20
C HIS A 122 -19.62 11.62 -8.81
N ARG A 123 -20.45 11.79 -7.78
CA ARG A 123 -19.95 11.95 -6.39
C ARG A 123 -19.60 10.61 -5.73
N ASN A 124 -20.27 9.55 -6.17
CA ASN A 124 -19.97 8.16 -5.79
C ASN A 124 -19.03 7.52 -6.81
N ILE A 125 -17.99 6.85 -6.33
CA ILE A 125 -16.96 6.20 -7.15
C ILE A 125 -16.74 4.77 -6.64
N ALA A 126 -16.77 3.80 -7.55
CA ALA A 126 -16.31 2.44 -7.30
C ALA A 126 -14.93 2.25 -7.96
N LEU A 127 -13.93 1.82 -7.20
CA LEU A 127 -12.63 1.45 -7.73
C LEU A 127 -12.58 -0.08 -7.84
N ASP A 128 -12.61 -0.60 -9.06
CA ASP A 128 -12.53 -2.04 -9.34
C ASP A 128 -11.05 -2.47 -9.37
N LEU A 129 -10.71 -3.35 -8.42
CA LEU A 129 -9.39 -3.90 -8.18
C LEU A 129 -9.27 -5.38 -8.56
N SER A 130 -10.25 -5.92 -9.29
CA SER A 130 -10.27 -7.34 -9.71
C SER A 130 -9.04 -7.77 -10.50
N ALA A 131 -8.37 -6.84 -11.18
CA ALA A 131 -7.13 -7.06 -11.93
C ALA A 131 -5.87 -6.49 -11.24
N VAL A 132 -5.94 -6.27 -9.92
CA VAL A 132 -4.84 -5.78 -9.08
C VAL A 132 -4.43 -6.85 -8.08
N GLU A 133 -3.18 -7.33 -8.16
CA GLU A 133 -2.66 -8.30 -7.20
C GLU A 133 -1.97 -7.61 -6.02
N LEU A 134 -1.18 -6.57 -6.28
CA LEU A 134 -0.34 -5.89 -5.29
C LEU A 134 -0.62 -4.39 -5.19
N VAL A 135 -0.31 -3.83 -4.01
CA VAL A 135 -0.31 -2.39 -3.74
C VAL A 135 0.93 -2.03 -2.92
N ASP A 136 1.69 -1.02 -3.36
CA ASP A 136 2.82 -0.46 -2.61
C ASP A 136 2.35 0.68 -1.67
N PRO A 137 3.21 1.17 -0.76
CA PRO A 137 2.83 2.26 0.15
C PRO A 137 2.41 3.57 -0.57
N ILE A 138 2.97 3.85 -1.75
CA ILE A 138 2.61 5.02 -2.56
C ILE A 138 1.20 4.82 -3.15
N GLY A 139 0.90 3.61 -3.60
CA GLY A 139 -0.40 3.16 -4.05
C GLY A 139 -1.48 3.26 -2.97
N LEU A 140 -1.18 2.84 -1.75
CA LEU A 140 -2.11 2.97 -0.63
C LEU A 140 -2.50 4.44 -0.39
N SER A 141 -1.54 5.36 -0.54
CA SER A 141 -1.80 6.79 -0.38
C SER A 141 -2.82 7.35 -1.38
N VAL A 142 -2.89 6.80 -2.62
CA VAL A 142 -3.88 7.26 -3.60
C VAL A 142 -5.29 6.81 -3.21
N LEU A 143 -5.44 5.59 -2.66
CA LEU A 143 -6.72 5.07 -2.19
C LEU A 143 -7.28 5.93 -1.05
N VAL A 144 -6.45 6.19 -0.03
CA VAL A 144 -6.83 7.00 1.13
C VAL A 144 -7.17 8.43 0.72
N ARG A 145 -6.33 9.06 -0.11
CA ARG A 145 -6.58 10.44 -0.60
C ARG A 145 -7.84 10.51 -1.45
N GLY A 146 -8.10 9.51 -2.29
CA GLY A 146 -9.31 9.39 -3.08
C GLY A 146 -10.55 9.36 -2.18
N HIS A 147 -10.54 8.48 -1.18
CA HIS A 147 -11.61 8.37 -0.20
C HIS A 147 -11.88 9.68 0.56
N MET A 148 -10.83 10.31 1.09
CA MET A 148 -10.97 11.58 1.80
C MET A 148 -11.54 12.69 0.89
N ARG A 149 -11.14 12.72 -0.39
CA ARG A 149 -11.68 13.69 -1.36
C ARG A 149 -13.15 13.43 -1.70
N ALA A 150 -13.56 12.16 -1.84
CA ALA A 150 -14.95 11.80 -2.06
C ALA A 150 -15.82 12.23 -0.88
N ARG A 151 -15.38 11.91 0.35
CA ARG A 151 -16.08 12.32 1.58
C ARG A 151 -16.21 13.82 1.72
N LYS A 152 -15.15 14.59 1.44
CA LYS A 152 -15.20 16.07 1.46
C LYS A 152 -16.23 16.66 0.48
N ARG A 153 -16.57 15.93 -0.59
CA ARG A 153 -17.59 16.33 -1.58
C ARG A 153 -18.98 15.78 -1.24
N GLY A 154 -19.16 15.17 -0.07
CA GLY A 154 -20.40 14.52 0.35
C GLY A 154 -20.71 13.25 -0.44
N GLY A 155 -19.72 12.64 -1.09
CA GLY A 155 -19.88 11.37 -1.81
C GLY A 155 -19.06 10.25 -1.18
N HIS A 156 -19.06 9.11 -1.86
CA HIS A 156 -18.41 7.90 -1.39
C HIS A 156 -17.37 7.39 -2.40
N LEU A 157 -16.30 6.80 -1.88
CA LEU A 157 -15.40 5.96 -2.66
C LEU A 157 -15.32 4.61 -1.95
N CYS A 158 -15.53 3.54 -2.70
CA CYS A 158 -15.40 2.16 -2.22
C CYS A 158 -14.47 1.35 -3.13
N LEU A 159 -13.92 0.27 -2.57
CA LEU A 159 -13.08 -0.69 -3.30
C LEU A 159 -13.91 -1.94 -3.62
N ALA A 160 -13.80 -2.42 -4.85
CA ALA A 160 -14.44 -3.65 -5.32
C ALA A 160 -13.38 -4.69 -5.70
N ALA A 161 -13.61 -5.95 -5.32
CA ALA A 161 -12.78 -7.10 -5.66
C ALA A 161 -11.26 -6.94 -5.39
N PRO A 162 -10.81 -6.37 -4.25
CA PRO A 162 -9.39 -6.37 -3.93
C PRO A 162 -8.85 -7.80 -3.74
N SER A 163 -7.60 -8.03 -4.15
CA SER A 163 -6.92 -9.29 -3.88
C SER A 163 -6.79 -9.55 -2.38
N ARG A 164 -6.55 -10.82 -2.01
CA ARG A 164 -6.27 -11.21 -0.61
C ARG A 164 -5.08 -10.43 -0.02
N PHE A 165 -4.07 -10.13 -0.84
CA PHE A 165 -2.94 -9.32 -0.41
C PHE A 165 -3.37 -7.89 -0.10
N VAL A 166 -4.11 -7.25 -1.01
CA VAL A 166 -4.63 -5.89 -0.81
C VAL A 166 -5.54 -5.83 0.42
N LEU A 167 -6.41 -6.81 0.63
CA LEU A 167 -7.23 -6.93 1.85
C LEU A 167 -6.39 -7.02 3.12
N THR A 168 -5.34 -7.85 3.11
CA THR A 168 -4.44 -7.99 4.26
C THR A 168 -3.74 -6.66 4.57
N VAL A 169 -3.29 -5.93 3.55
CA VAL A 169 -2.70 -4.59 3.70
C VAL A 169 -3.72 -3.61 4.30
N LEU A 170 -4.95 -3.55 3.76
CA LEU A 170 -5.99 -2.65 4.27
C LEU A 170 -6.33 -2.94 5.73
N HIS A 171 -6.46 -4.21 6.10
CA HIS A 171 -6.75 -4.65 7.46
C HIS A 171 -5.60 -4.30 8.43
N THR A 172 -4.36 -4.57 8.02
CA THR A 172 -3.17 -4.25 8.83
C THR A 172 -3.07 -2.75 9.10
N MET A 173 -3.44 -1.94 8.10
CA MET A 173 -3.42 -0.47 8.18
C MET A 173 -4.69 0.11 8.82
N ARG A 174 -5.64 -0.74 9.26
CA ARG A 174 -6.95 -0.35 9.82
C ARG A 174 -7.74 0.60 8.90
N LEU A 175 -7.61 0.40 7.59
CA LEU A 175 -8.29 1.20 6.58
C LEU A 175 -9.65 0.61 6.19
N ASP A 176 -9.87 -0.67 6.47
CA ASP A 176 -11.14 -1.38 6.31
C ASP A 176 -12.28 -0.77 7.15
N ASP A 177 -11.98 -0.16 8.30
CA ASP A 177 -12.95 0.58 9.12
C ASP A 177 -13.45 1.86 8.45
N ALA A 178 -12.61 2.49 7.61
CA ALA A 178 -12.89 3.81 7.03
C ALA A 178 -13.28 3.74 5.55
N LEU A 179 -12.70 2.81 4.81
CA LEU A 179 -12.83 2.64 3.38
C LEU A 179 -13.75 1.44 3.10
N PRO A 180 -14.96 1.64 2.56
CA PRO A 180 -15.84 0.52 2.24
C PRO A 180 -15.20 -0.41 1.22
N VAL A 181 -15.14 -1.70 1.54
CA VAL A 181 -14.57 -2.76 0.70
C VAL A 181 -15.62 -3.82 0.43
N PHE A 182 -15.69 -4.30 -0.81
CA PHE A 182 -16.64 -5.32 -1.25
C PHE A 182 -15.93 -6.40 -2.06
N ASP A 183 -16.42 -7.64 -1.93
CA ASP A 183 -15.86 -8.81 -2.62
C ASP A 183 -15.97 -8.71 -4.15
N ASP A 184 -16.95 -7.96 -4.65
CA ASP A 184 -17.22 -7.81 -6.08
C ASP A 184 -17.81 -6.43 -6.43
N LEU A 185 -17.72 -6.06 -7.72
CA LEU A 185 -18.19 -4.77 -8.22
C LEU A 185 -19.71 -4.59 -8.07
N ARG A 186 -20.51 -5.66 -8.24
CA ARG A 186 -21.97 -5.57 -8.11
C ARG A 186 -22.38 -5.27 -6.68
N SER A 187 -21.73 -5.88 -5.70
CA SER A 187 -21.93 -5.60 -4.27
C SER A 187 -21.58 -4.15 -3.93
N ALA A 188 -20.46 -3.64 -4.47
CA ALA A 188 -20.08 -2.23 -4.32
C ALA A 188 -21.12 -1.26 -4.91
N LEU A 189 -21.59 -1.51 -6.14
CA LEU A 189 -22.59 -0.68 -6.80
C LEU A 189 -23.94 -0.70 -6.07
N THR A 190 -24.34 -1.85 -5.55
CA THR A 190 -25.56 -2.01 -4.75
C THR A 190 -25.48 -1.15 -3.47
N TRP A 191 -24.33 -1.16 -2.80
CA TRP A 191 -24.10 -0.31 -1.64
C TRP A 191 -24.12 1.17 -2.00
N LEU A 192 -23.47 1.59 -3.10
CA LEU A 192 -23.48 3.00 -3.54
C LEU A 192 -24.88 3.49 -3.93
N ALA A 193 -25.72 2.64 -4.52
CA ALA A 193 -27.11 2.96 -4.82
C ALA A 193 -27.94 3.17 -3.55
N ALA A 194 -27.68 2.39 -2.50
CA ALA A 194 -28.32 2.53 -1.19
C ALA A 194 -27.78 3.72 -0.36
N HIS A 195 -26.61 4.27 -0.71
CA HIS A 195 -25.96 5.38 -0.02
C HIS A 195 -25.80 6.58 -0.98
N PRO A 196 -26.90 7.29 -1.29
CA PRO A 196 -26.84 8.44 -2.17
C PRO A 196 -25.98 9.55 -1.55
N PRO A 197 -25.22 10.28 -2.37
CA PRO A 197 -24.32 11.30 -1.87
C PRO A 197 -25.11 12.43 -1.22
N ALA A 198 -24.58 12.94 -0.10
CA ALA A 198 -25.18 14.02 0.69
C ALA A 198 -25.59 15.22 -0.19
N PRO A 199 -26.70 15.91 0.17
CA PRO A 199 -27.14 17.10 -0.55
C PRO A 199 -26.04 18.16 -0.52
N ARG A 200 -25.80 18.80 -1.67
CA ARG A 200 -24.83 19.91 -1.75
C ARG A 200 -25.32 21.03 -0.84
N GLN A 201 -24.59 21.31 0.23
CA GLN A 201 -24.84 22.50 1.03
C GLN A 201 -24.61 23.71 0.13
N ARG A 202 -25.68 24.46 -0.18
CA ARG A 202 -25.58 25.72 -0.89
C ARG A 202 -24.92 26.71 0.06
N SER A 203 -23.65 27.00 -0.15
CA SER A 203 -23.00 28.16 0.45
C SER A 203 -23.64 29.42 -0.14
N SER A 204 -24.48 30.09 0.67
CA SER A 204 -24.93 31.47 0.44
C SER A 204 -23.76 32.45 0.56
#